data_AF-A0A6C2U6U0-F1
#
_entry.id   AF-A0A6C2U6U0-F1
#
_cell.length_a   1.000
_cell.length_b   1.000
_cell.length_c   1.000
_cell.angle_alpha   90.00
_cell.angle_beta   90.00
_cell.angle_gamma   90.00
#
_symmetry.space_group_name_H-M   'P 1'
#
loop_
_entity.id
_entity.type
_entity.pdbx_description
1 polymer ?
#
loop_
_entity_poly.entity_id
_entity_poly.type
_entity_poly.pdbx_seq_one_letter_code
_entity_poly.pdbx_strand_id
1 'polypeptide(L)'
;MMIGFKRMAAMLLAAGLLVSVGCVSKKVEPEHKPKLGISQSTDGILTMSLDTEVGYKYSILYLDPKEKRWKMMKGCESIMGTGKTIEIQKRVNPRKPVPALTVDYVKL
;
A
#
# COMPACT_ATOMS: atom_id res chain seq x y z
N MET A 1 7.33 -35.41 58.87
CA MET A 1 7.73 -35.68 57.47
C MET A 1 6.73 -34.99 56.55
N MET A 2 7.16 -33.84 56.02
CA MET A 2 6.36 -32.82 55.33
C MET A 2 6.07 -33.21 53.87
N ILE A 3 4.88 -33.74 53.56
CA ILE A 3 4.54 -34.11 52.18
C ILE A 3 3.22 -33.46 51.70
N GLY A 4 2.41 -32.87 52.60
CA GLY A 4 1.15 -32.20 52.22
C GLY A 4 1.30 -30.80 51.61
N PHE A 5 2.38 -30.09 51.91
CA PHE A 5 2.52 -28.67 51.53
C PHE A 5 2.98 -28.46 50.08
N LYS A 6 3.58 -29.49 49.44
CA LYS A 6 4.10 -29.39 48.06
C LYS A 6 3.01 -29.39 46.98
N ARG A 7 1.80 -29.88 47.28
CA ARG A 7 0.72 -29.97 46.27
C ARG A 7 -0.10 -28.68 46.12
N MET A 8 -0.16 -27.84 47.16
CA MET A 8 -0.84 -26.52 47.07
C MET A 8 -0.04 -25.50 46.25
N ALA A 9 1.30 -25.57 46.28
CA ALA A 9 2.14 -24.64 45.52
C ALA A 9 2.07 -24.87 44.00
N ALA A 10 1.87 -26.10 43.55
CA ALA A 10 1.79 -26.44 42.12
C ALA A 10 0.49 -25.91 41.48
N MET A 11 -0.61 -25.84 42.23
CA MET A 11 -1.89 -25.32 41.73
C MET A 11 -1.89 -23.79 41.61
N LEU A 12 -1.15 -23.10 42.49
CA LEU A 12 -0.95 -21.64 42.43
C LEU A 12 -0.01 -21.19 41.31
N LEU A 13 0.94 -22.05 40.89
CA LEU A 13 1.81 -21.78 39.74
C LEU A 13 1.08 -21.92 38.39
N ALA A 14 0.03 -22.73 38.30
CA ALA A 14 -0.75 -22.91 37.07
C ALA A 14 -1.77 -21.78 36.80
N ALA A 15 -2.20 -21.05 37.83
CA ALA A 15 -3.18 -19.98 37.71
C ALA A 15 -2.56 -18.61 37.37
N GLY A 16 -1.26 -18.42 37.59
CA GLY A 16 -0.58 -17.13 37.41
C GLY A 16 -0.13 -16.82 35.97
N LEU A 17 -0.27 -17.75 35.04
CA LEU A 17 0.34 -17.68 33.70
C LEU A 17 -0.68 -17.67 32.54
N LEU A 18 -1.94 -17.33 32.82
CA LEU A 18 -3.03 -17.31 31.83
C LEU A 18 -3.61 -15.91 31.53
N VAL A 19 -2.96 -14.83 31.96
CA VAL A 19 -3.45 -13.46 31.69
C VAL A 19 -2.35 -12.56 31.13
N SER A 20 -1.82 -12.92 29.96
CA SER A 20 -1.27 -11.96 29.01
C SER A 20 -2.09 -12.02 27.72
N VAL A 21 -3.38 -11.68 27.88
CA VAL A 21 -4.29 -11.41 26.77
C VAL A 21 -3.66 -10.31 25.94
N GLY A 22 -3.24 -10.68 24.73
CA GLY A 22 -2.48 -9.85 23.82
C GLY A 22 -3.14 -8.50 23.60
N CYS A 23 -2.40 -7.44 23.87
CA CYS A 23 -2.62 -6.17 23.21
C CYS A 23 -2.06 -6.31 21.78
N VAL A 24 -2.80 -7.00 20.90
CA VAL A 24 -2.63 -6.79 19.46
C VAL A 24 -3.16 -5.39 19.22
N SER A 25 -2.27 -4.40 19.32
CA SER A 25 -2.50 -3.07 18.79
C SER A 25 -2.71 -3.23 17.29
N LYS A 26 -3.96 -3.42 16.86
CA LYS A 26 -4.30 -3.26 15.46
C LYS A 26 -4.10 -1.77 15.18
N LYS A 27 -2.99 -1.46 14.51
CA LYS A 27 -2.85 -0.21 13.77
C LYS A 27 -4.03 -0.18 12.79
N VAL A 28 -5.11 0.49 13.17
CA VAL A 28 -6.17 0.87 12.23
C VAL A 28 -5.64 2.10 11.52
N GLU A 29 -4.68 1.90 10.61
CA GLU A 29 -4.47 2.85 9.54
C GLU A 29 -5.61 2.62 8.54
N PRO A 30 -6.46 3.61 8.21
CA PRO A 30 -7.11 3.59 6.92
C PRO A 30 -5.96 3.57 5.90
N GLU A 31 -5.74 2.37 5.37
CA GLU A 31 -4.64 2.01 4.50
C GLU A 31 -4.87 2.71 3.16
N HIS A 32 -4.52 3.99 3.09
CA HIS A 32 -4.67 4.80 1.89
C HIS A 32 -3.99 4.08 0.73
N LYS A 33 -4.79 3.40 -0.11
CA LYS A 33 -4.35 2.52 -1.18
C LYS A 33 -4.88 3.08 -2.48
N PRO A 34 -4.16 4.02 -3.10
CA PRO A 34 -4.57 4.58 -4.38
C PRO A 34 -4.71 3.47 -5.41
N LYS A 35 -5.84 3.45 -6.11
CA LYS A 35 -6.09 2.51 -7.21
C LYS A 35 -5.74 3.19 -8.51
N LEU A 36 -4.85 2.56 -9.27
CA LEU A 36 -4.49 2.98 -10.63
C LEU A 36 -5.17 2.07 -11.64
N GLY A 37 -6.17 2.61 -12.33
CA GLY A 37 -6.73 2.02 -13.55
C GLY A 37 -5.81 2.32 -14.72
N ILE A 38 -5.58 1.32 -15.58
CA ILE A 38 -4.72 1.45 -16.75
C ILE A 38 -5.43 0.82 -17.94
N SER A 39 -5.54 1.56 -19.04
CA SER A 39 -6.02 1.05 -20.32
C SER A 39 -5.18 1.61 -21.47
N GLN A 40 -5.06 0.85 -22.54
CA GLN A 40 -4.36 1.28 -23.75
C GLN A 40 -5.25 1.06 -24.96
N SER A 41 -5.42 2.09 -25.78
CA SER A 41 -6.10 2.01 -27.06
C SER A 41 -5.17 1.54 -28.18
N THR A 42 -5.74 1.07 -29.30
CA THR A 42 -5.01 0.54 -30.45
C THR A 42 -4.14 1.58 -31.16
N ASP A 43 -4.48 2.86 -31.07
CA ASP A 43 -3.73 4.00 -31.61
C ASP A 43 -2.59 4.48 -30.68
N GLY A 44 -2.40 3.81 -29.54
CA GLY A 44 -1.30 4.05 -28.62
C GLY A 44 -1.58 5.14 -27.59
N ILE A 45 -2.84 5.40 -27.23
CA ILE A 45 -3.18 6.26 -26.10
C ILE A 45 -3.26 5.39 -24.84
N LEU A 46 -2.37 5.67 -23.90
CA LEU A 46 -2.37 5.09 -22.55
C LEU A 46 -3.18 6.01 -21.64
N THR A 47 -4.28 5.50 -21.11
CA THR A 47 -5.14 6.19 -20.15
C THR A 47 -4.90 5.62 -18.77
N MET A 48 -4.64 6.50 -17.81
CA MET A 48 -4.43 6.17 -16.41
C MET A 48 -5.49 6.90 -15.58
N SER A 49 -6.29 6.13 -14.84
CA SER A 49 -7.33 6.67 -13.97
C SER A 49 -6.89 6.47 -12.53
N LEU A 50 -6.84 7.55 -11.74
CA LEU A 50 -6.36 7.53 -10.36
C LEU A 50 -7.38 8.16 -9.44
N ASP A 51 -7.86 7.39 -8.46
CA ASP A 51 -8.67 7.92 -7.36
C ASP A 51 -7.76 8.67 -6.39
N THR A 52 -8.00 9.98 -6.24
CA THR A 52 -7.19 10.84 -5.38
C THR A 52 -7.95 11.31 -4.15
N GLU A 53 -7.26 11.47 -3.02
CA GLU A 53 -7.81 12.00 -1.77
C GLU A 53 -7.19 13.35 -1.43
N VAL A 54 -7.99 14.26 -0.84
CA VAL A 54 -7.48 15.57 -0.39
C VAL A 54 -6.43 15.37 0.72
N GLY A 55 -5.36 16.17 0.68
CA GLY A 55 -4.26 16.07 1.65
C GLY A 55 -3.18 15.05 1.29
N TYR A 56 -3.24 14.49 0.07
CA TYR A 56 -2.20 13.66 -0.49
C TYR A 56 -1.63 14.26 -1.77
N LYS A 57 -0.38 13.91 -2.07
CA LYS A 57 0.29 14.16 -3.32
C LYS A 57 0.72 12.84 -3.93
N TYR A 58 0.41 12.63 -5.20
CA TYR A 58 0.64 11.39 -5.92
C TYR A 58 1.68 11.56 -7.01
N SER A 59 2.40 10.47 -7.28
CA SER A 59 3.35 10.35 -8.38
C SER A 59 3.11 9.04 -9.11
N ILE A 60 3.00 9.08 -10.44
CA ILE A 60 2.92 7.86 -11.25
C ILE A 60 4.34 7.43 -11.62
N LEU A 61 4.66 6.18 -11.33
CA LEU A 61 5.94 5.56 -11.62
C LEU A 61 5.77 4.51 -12.71
N TYR A 62 6.80 4.32 -13.54
CA TYR A 62 6.90 3.22 -14.48
C TYR A 62 8.19 2.41 -14.23
N LEU A 63 8.14 1.10 -14.47
CA LEU A 63 9.33 0.26 -14.40
C LEU A 63 10.15 0.42 -15.69
N ASP A 64 11.35 0.98 -15.58
CA ASP A 64 12.27 1.09 -16.71
C ASP A 64 12.79 -0.30 -17.11
N PRO A 65 12.54 -0.76 -18.35
CA PRO A 65 12.95 -2.10 -18.77
C PRO A 65 14.47 -2.25 -18.88
N LYS A 66 15.22 -1.16 -19.06
CA LYS A 66 16.69 -1.17 -19.18
C LYS A 66 17.36 -1.21 -17.81
N GLU A 67 16.96 -0.31 -16.92
CA GLU A 67 17.58 -0.16 -15.60
C GLU A 67 16.95 -1.05 -14.52
N LYS A 68 15.79 -1.66 -14.80
CA LYS A 68 15.00 -2.45 -13.84
C LYS A 68 14.66 -1.68 -12.56
N ARG A 69 14.44 -0.36 -12.70
CA ARG A 69 14.12 0.55 -11.59
C ARG A 69 12.85 1.33 -11.88
N TRP A 70 12.12 1.64 -10.82
CA TRP A 70 10.97 2.53 -10.89
C TRP A 70 11.43 3.96 -11.15
N LYS A 71 10.86 4.59 -12.17
CA LYS A 71 11.12 5.99 -12.54
C LYS A 71 9.83 6.76 -12.58
N MET A 72 9.88 8.04 -12.21
CA MET A 72 8.71 8.91 -12.33
C MET A 72 8.34 9.08 -13.79
N MET A 73 7.05 8.96 -14.05
CA MET A 73 6.49 9.25 -15.36
C MET A 73 6.47 10.76 -15.56
N LYS A 74 7.14 11.23 -16.61
CA LYS A 74 7.27 12.66 -16.93
C LYS A 74 5.90 13.35 -16.97
N GLY A 75 5.67 14.43 -16.25
CA GLY A 75 4.38 15.14 -16.17
C GLY A 75 3.36 14.50 -15.22
N CYS A 76 3.78 13.54 -14.41
CA CYS A 76 2.97 12.88 -13.38
C CYS A 76 3.72 12.81 -12.04
N GLU A 77 4.63 13.74 -11.77
CA GLU A 77 5.51 13.77 -10.58
C GLU A 77 4.87 14.45 -9.35
N SER A 78 3.75 15.16 -9.55
CA SER A 78 3.12 15.94 -8.50
C SER A 78 1.65 16.18 -8.79
N ILE A 79 0.86 15.12 -8.65
CA ILE A 79 -0.58 15.17 -8.76
C ILE A 79 -1.15 15.51 -7.38
N MET A 80 -1.79 16.67 -7.26
CA MET A 80 -2.46 17.07 -6.03
C MET A 80 -3.77 16.33 -5.87
N GLY A 81 -3.99 15.74 -4.70
CA GLY A 81 -5.22 15.03 -4.42
C GLY A 81 -6.40 15.97 -4.21
N THR A 82 -7.49 15.69 -4.91
CA THR A 82 -8.68 16.55 -4.95
C THR A 82 -9.94 15.88 -4.41
N GLY A 83 -9.85 14.62 -3.97
CA GLY A 83 -11.03 13.83 -3.58
C GLY A 83 -11.80 13.28 -4.78
N LYS A 84 -11.24 13.35 -5.99
CA LYS A 84 -11.86 12.92 -7.24
C LYS A 84 -10.95 11.95 -8.00
N THR A 85 -11.56 11.14 -8.86
CA THR A 85 -10.83 10.40 -9.89
C THR A 85 -10.31 11.37 -10.94
N ILE A 86 -9.03 11.29 -11.23
CA ILE A 86 -8.42 12.01 -12.35
C ILE A 86 -8.08 11.03 -13.46
N GLU A 87 -8.08 11.53 -14.69
CA GLU A 87 -7.64 10.77 -15.85
C GLU A 87 -6.46 11.47 -16.50
N ILE A 88 -5.42 10.69 -16.78
CA ILE A 88 -4.20 11.15 -17.41
C ILE A 88 -3.98 10.33 -18.66
N GLN A 89 -3.89 11.01 -19.80
CA GLN A 89 -3.66 10.37 -21.09
C GLN A 89 -2.25 10.68 -21.58
N LYS A 90 -1.59 9.66 -22.11
CA LYS A 90 -0.25 9.78 -22.72
C LYS A 90 -0.17 8.98 -24.00
N ARG A 91 0.48 9.56 -25.00
CA ARG A 91 0.82 8.83 -26.22
C ARG A 91 2.04 7.95 -25.97
N VAL A 92 1.87 6.66 -26.22
CA VAL A 92 2.90 5.64 -26.16
C VAL A 92 2.99 4.92 -27.50
N ASN A 93 4.08 4.19 -27.74
CA ASN A 93 4.18 3.39 -28.95
C ASN A 93 3.25 2.16 -28.84
N PRO A 94 2.24 2.00 -29.71
CA PRO A 94 1.29 0.88 -29.63
C PRO A 94 1.94 -0.48 -29.89
N ARG A 95 3.12 -0.52 -30.51
CA ARG A 95 3.87 -1.76 -30.76
C ARG A 95 4.71 -2.21 -29.56
N LYS A 96 4.76 -1.42 -28.50
CA LYS A 96 5.48 -1.76 -27.28
C LYS A 96 4.48 -2.14 -26.18
N PRO A 97 4.81 -3.11 -25.33
CA PRO A 97 3.98 -3.42 -24.18
C PRO A 97 3.88 -2.20 -23.26
N VAL A 98 2.72 -2.03 -22.62
CA VAL A 98 2.54 -1.06 -21.55
C VAL A 98 3.54 -1.37 -20.45
N PRO A 99 4.34 -0.39 -19.98
CA PRO A 99 5.25 -0.63 -18.87
C PRO A 99 4.46 -0.95 -17.61
N ALA A 100 5.04 -1.72 -16.68
CA ALA A 100 4.46 -1.86 -15.36
C ALA A 100 4.38 -0.47 -14.72
N LEU A 101 3.21 -0.11 -14.20
CA LEU A 101 2.95 1.17 -13.55
C LEU A 101 2.59 0.96 -12.08
N THR A 102 2.96 1.92 -11.26
CA THR A 102 2.53 2.00 -9.86
C THR A 102 2.34 3.45 -9.46
N VAL A 103 1.70 3.66 -8.31
CA VAL A 103 1.49 4.98 -7.72
C VAL A 103 2.28 5.05 -6.44
N ASP A 104 3.05 6.11 -6.32
CA ASP A 104 3.63 6.55 -5.06
C ASP A 104 2.82 7.73 -4.52
N TYR A 105 2.76 7.86 -3.20
CA TYR A 105 1.96 8.89 -2.55
C TYR A 105 2.59 9.36 -1.25
N VAL A 106 2.42 10.64 -0.97
CA VAL A 106 2.89 11.28 0.26
C VAL A 106 1.74 12.09 0.84
N LYS A 107 1.55 11.99 2.16
CA LYS A 107 0.61 12.84 2.89
C LYS A 107 1.21 14.23 3.07
N LEU A 108 0.43 15.27 2.78
CA LEU A 108 0.82 16.68 2.90
C LEU A 108 0.60 17.22 4.31
#